data_AF-A0A4C1WX82-F1
#
_entry.id   AF-A0A4C1WX82-F1
#
_cell.length_a   1.000
_cell.length_b   1.000
_cell.length_c   1.000
_cell.angle_alpha   90.00
_cell.angle_beta   90.00
_cell.angle_gamma   90.00
#
_symmetry.space_group_name_H-M   'P 1'
#
loop_
_entity.id
_entity.type
_entity.pdbx_description
1 polymer ?
#
loop_
_entity_poly.entity_id
_entity_poly.type
_entity_poly.pdbx_seq_one_letter_code
_entity_poly.pdbx_strand_id
1 'polypeptide(L)'
;MVPKRWQKEKRKTTKRWDDDIRQVAGKTWSRVARERSEWSRLEEVFANWQTDLQKHQPSPAPSPTPSYDQQIIQKEYASEEAYWTRRIENLKRAHDKAIAGMQTEYQKTLNEANELYSRAQDEKISGRMPPCEDEKAKVIHCYSVNPGRSLMCATVVNEFRDCVCRNRLATVSTMS
;
A
#
# COMPACT_ATOMS: atom_id res chain seq x y z
N MET A 1 -70.35 9.44 -34.69
CA MET A 1 -69.18 8.61 -35.04
C MET A 1 -68.03 8.94 -34.08
N VAL A 2 -67.32 7.88 -33.66
CA VAL A 2 -66.41 7.72 -32.51
C VAL A 2 -65.14 8.61 -32.57
N PRO A 3 -64.52 8.98 -31.42
CA PRO A 3 -63.59 10.11 -31.31
C PRO A 3 -62.11 9.73 -31.52
N LYS A 4 -61.30 10.69 -32.00
CA LYS A 4 -59.84 10.55 -32.03
C LYS A 4 -59.24 10.84 -30.66
N ARG A 5 -58.91 9.73 -29.99
CA ARG A 5 -58.16 9.59 -28.75
C ARG A 5 -56.82 10.34 -28.82
N TRP A 6 -56.63 11.29 -27.90
CA TRP A 6 -55.34 11.91 -27.60
C TRP A 6 -54.34 10.82 -27.21
N GLN A 7 -53.35 10.56 -28.06
CA GLN A 7 -52.20 9.76 -27.69
C GLN A 7 -51.28 10.64 -26.84
N LYS A 8 -51.19 10.34 -25.54
CA LYS A 8 -50.12 10.86 -24.69
C LYS A 8 -48.81 10.28 -25.21
N GLU A 9 -48.06 11.12 -25.91
CA GLU A 9 -46.67 10.84 -26.28
C GLU A 9 -45.89 10.56 -24.98
N LYS A 10 -45.53 9.29 -24.79
CA LYS A 10 -44.74 8.86 -23.64
C LYS A 10 -43.38 9.53 -23.78
N ARG A 11 -43.15 10.59 -23.01
CA ARG A 11 -41.79 11.12 -22.76
C ARG A 11 -40.89 9.92 -22.49
N LYS A 12 -39.89 9.70 -23.35
CA LYS A 12 -38.83 8.73 -23.08
C LYS A 12 -38.24 9.12 -21.74
N THR A 13 -38.55 8.35 -20.70
CA THR A 13 -37.93 8.50 -19.39
C THR A 13 -36.45 8.20 -19.60
N THR A 14 -35.63 9.25 -19.63
CA THR A 14 -34.17 9.15 -19.57
C THR A 14 -33.85 8.23 -18.40
N LYS A 15 -33.12 7.14 -18.68
CA LYS A 15 -32.62 6.24 -17.64
C LYS A 15 -31.96 7.11 -16.56
N ARG A 16 -32.55 7.10 -15.37
CA ARG A 16 -31.99 7.83 -14.25
C ARG A 16 -30.86 6.95 -13.75
N TRP A 17 -29.66 7.51 -13.53
CA TRP A 17 -28.49 6.76 -13.03
C TRP A 17 -28.79 5.93 -11.77
N ASP A 18 -29.80 6.33 -10.99
CA ASP A 18 -30.46 5.56 -9.92
C ASP A 18 -30.83 4.11 -10.31
N ASP A 19 -31.34 3.90 -11.51
CA ASP A 19 -31.79 2.59 -11.98
C ASP A 19 -30.60 1.64 -12.19
N ASP A 20 -29.47 2.17 -12.67
CA ASP A 20 -28.23 1.40 -12.84
C ASP A 20 -27.63 1.03 -11.48
N ILE A 21 -27.71 1.92 -10.48
CA ILE A 21 -27.26 1.60 -9.12
C ILE A 21 -28.17 0.55 -8.47
N ARG A 22 -29.50 0.65 -8.66
CA ARG A 22 -30.43 -0.39 -8.18
C ARG A 22 -30.19 -1.75 -8.82
N GLN A 23 -29.75 -1.76 -10.08
CA GLN A 23 -29.40 -2.98 -10.80
C GLN A 23 -28.15 -3.66 -10.22
N VAL A 24 -27.11 -2.89 -9.85
CA VAL A 24 -25.86 -3.44 -9.29
C VAL A 24 -25.98 -3.77 -7.80
N ALA A 25 -26.57 -2.86 -7.02
CA ALA A 25 -26.59 -2.95 -5.55
C ALA A 25 -27.86 -3.64 -4.98
N GLY A 26 -28.86 -3.93 -5.83
CA GLY A 26 -30.05 -4.69 -5.46
C GLY A 26 -30.92 -4.05 -4.38
N LYS A 27 -31.74 -4.87 -3.70
CA LYS A 27 -32.70 -4.42 -2.66
C LYS A 27 -32.03 -3.71 -1.48
N THR A 28 -30.74 -3.94 -1.25
CA THR A 28 -29.95 -3.35 -0.16
C THR A 28 -29.77 -1.84 -0.34
N TRP A 29 -29.67 -1.36 -1.59
CA TRP A 29 -29.56 0.08 -1.89
C TRP A 29 -30.75 0.90 -1.37
N SER A 30 -31.97 0.38 -1.53
CA SER A 30 -33.19 1.09 -1.12
C SER A 30 -33.28 1.28 0.41
N ARG A 31 -32.64 0.40 1.19
CA ARG A 31 -32.59 0.49 2.65
C ARG A 31 -31.51 1.47 3.11
N VAL A 32 -30.31 1.37 2.52
CA VAL A 32 -29.18 2.27 2.81
C VAL A 32 -29.45 3.71 2.39
N ALA A 33 -30.17 3.92 1.28
CA ALA A 33 -30.56 5.26 0.83
C ALA A 33 -31.63 5.92 1.72
N ARG A 34 -32.51 5.12 2.38
CA ARG A 34 -33.57 5.65 3.25
C ARG A 34 -33.09 6.05 4.65
N GLU A 35 -31.99 5.47 5.13
CA GLU A 35 -31.52 5.62 6.52
C GLU A 35 -30.39 6.65 6.70
N ARG A 36 -29.96 7.34 5.63
CA ARG A 36 -28.81 8.25 5.70
C ARG A 36 -29.23 9.69 5.43
N SER A 37 -29.46 10.44 6.51
CA SER A 37 -29.52 11.91 6.50
C SER A 37 -28.34 12.54 5.76
N GLU A 38 -27.16 11.91 5.83
CA GLU A 38 -25.95 12.28 5.11
C GLU A 38 -26.12 12.28 3.58
N TRP A 39 -26.90 11.35 3.00
CA TRP A 39 -27.14 11.32 1.55
C TRP A 39 -28.02 12.48 1.11
N SER A 40 -29.09 12.78 1.84
CA SER A 40 -29.94 13.96 1.54
C SER A 40 -29.15 15.26 1.63
N ARG A 41 -28.26 15.37 2.63
CA ARG A 41 -27.36 16.53 2.75
C ARG A 41 -26.42 16.66 1.55
N LEU A 42 -25.84 15.54 1.09
CA LEU A 42 -24.95 15.54 -0.08
C LEU A 42 -25.70 15.86 -1.38
N GLU A 43 -26.92 15.35 -1.56
CA GLU A 43 -27.78 15.69 -2.70
C GLU A 43 -28.16 17.18 -2.71
N GLU A 44 -28.45 17.76 -1.54
CA GLU A 44 -28.74 19.19 -1.40
C GLU A 44 -27.50 20.04 -1.74
N VAL A 45 -26.33 19.67 -1.23
CA VAL A 45 -25.06 20.34 -1.56
C VAL A 45 -24.76 20.23 -3.06
N PHE A 46 -25.00 19.07 -3.67
CA PHE A 46 -24.82 18.86 -5.10
C PHE A 46 -25.80 19.69 -5.94
N ALA A 47 -27.08 19.72 -5.58
CA ALA A 47 -28.10 20.54 -6.26
C ALA A 47 -27.79 22.04 -6.14
N ASN A 48 -27.31 22.49 -4.99
CA ASN A 48 -26.85 23.87 -4.77
C ASN A 48 -25.62 24.20 -5.62
N TRP A 49 -24.64 23.30 -5.69
CA TRP A 49 -23.48 23.45 -6.56
C TRP A 49 -23.87 23.49 -8.05
N GLN A 50 -24.79 22.63 -8.47
CA GLN A 50 -25.26 22.57 -9.86
C GLN A 50 -26.04 23.84 -10.25
N THR A 51 -26.83 24.39 -9.33
CA THR A 51 -27.50 25.67 -9.54
C THR A 51 -26.53 26.85 -9.54
N ASP A 52 -25.48 26.83 -8.71
CA ASP A 52 -24.42 27.84 -8.76
C ASP A 52 -23.62 27.80 -10.06
N LEU A 53 -23.35 26.62 -10.60
CA LEU A 53 -22.78 26.49 -11.95
C LEU A 53 -23.71 27.06 -13.03
N GLN A 54 -25.03 26.88 -12.88
CA GLN A 54 -26.01 27.44 -13.82
C GLN A 54 -26.12 28.96 -13.71
N LYS A 55 -25.96 29.54 -12.52
CA LYS A 55 -25.86 31.00 -12.32
C LYS A 55 -24.62 31.61 -13.00
N HIS A 56 -23.59 30.80 -13.23
CA HIS A 56 -22.38 31.19 -13.96
C HIS A 56 -22.40 30.86 -15.47
N GLN A 57 -23.53 30.42 -16.05
CA GLN A 57 -23.67 30.48 -17.51
C GLN A 57 -23.78 31.96 -17.93
N PRO A 58 -22.84 32.50 -18.73
CA PRO A 58 -23.07 33.79 -19.35
C PRO A 58 -24.24 33.64 -20.35
N SER A 59 -25.06 34.70 -20.43
CA SER A 59 -26.05 34.95 -21.48
C SER A 59 -25.57 34.47 -22.87
N PRO A 60 -26.46 34.05 -23.80
CA PRO A 60 -26.04 33.67 -25.16
C PRO A 60 -25.13 34.77 -25.74
N ALA A 61 -23.95 34.33 -26.15
CA ALA A 61 -22.79 35.19 -26.42
C ALA A 61 -23.09 36.29 -27.46
N PRO A 62 -22.57 37.51 -27.28
CA PRO A 62 -22.44 38.45 -28.38
C PRO A 62 -21.36 37.96 -29.38
N SER A 63 -21.56 38.33 -30.65
CA SER A 63 -20.81 38.05 -31.89
C SER A 63 -19.26 38.02 -31.82
N PRO A 64 -18.57 37.34 -32.76
CA PRO A 64 -17.12 37.09 -32.71
C PRO A 64 -16.28 38.38 -32.80
N THR A 65 -15.26 38.49 -31.95
CA THR A 65 -14.22 39.53 -31.96
C THR A 65 -13.13 39.24 -33.02
N PRO A 66 -12.35 40.24 -33.47
CA PRO A 66 -11.49 40.14 -34.66
C PRO A 66 -10.26 39.25 -34.44
N SER A 67 -9.87 38.53 -35.50
CA SER A 67 -8.79 37.53 -35.64
C SER A 67 -7.42 37.78 -34.97
N TYR A 68 -7.10 39.00 -34.52
CA TYR A 68 -5.81 39.31 -33.88
C TYR A 68 -5.69 38.66 -32.50
N ASP A 69 -6.79 38.53 -31.77
CA ASP A 69 -6.83 37.90 -30.45
C ASP A 69 -6.51 36.40 -30.53
N GLN A 70 -6.89 35.73 -31.62
CA GLN A 70 -6.77 34.27 -31.71
C GLN A 70 -5.33 33.78 -31.84
N GLN A 71 -4.45 34.55 -32.50
CA GLN A 71 -3.03 34.21 -32.60
C GLN A 71 -2.29 34.45 -31.28
N ILE A 72 -2.68 35.49 -30.53
CA ILE A 72 -2.11 35.78 -29.20
C ILE A 72 -2.50 34.66 -28.24
N ILE A 73 -3.79 34.31 -28.21
CA ILE A 73 -4.33 33.22 -27.40
C ILE A 73 -3.63 31.88 -27.73
N GLN A 74 -3.43 31.56 -29.01
CA GLN A 74 -2.71 30.33 -29.41
C GLN A 74 -1.25 30.31 -28.93
N LYS A 75 -0.55 31.45 -29.00
CA LYS A 75 0.84 31.55 -28.52
C LYS A 75 0.91 31.41 -27.00
N GLU A 76 -0.04 32.02 -26.29
CA GLU A 76 -0.15 31.90 -24.83
C GLU A 76 -0.40 30.45 -24.43
N TYR A 77 -1.39 29.78 -25.03
CA TYR A 77 -1.65 28.35 -24.81
C TYR A 77 -0.43 27.47 -25.12
N ALA A 78 0.26 27.70 -26.23
CA ALA A 78 1.45 26.93 -26.58
C ALA A 78 2.58 27.12 -25.54
N SER A 79 2.73 28.34 -25.00
CA SER A 79 3.72 28.63 -23.97
C SER A 79 3.37 28.00 -22.62
N GLU A 80 2.08 27.98 -22.26
CA GLU A 80 1.58 27.31 -21.07
C GLU A 80 1.73 25.78 -21.17
N GLU A 81 1.37 25.20 -22.33
CA GLU A 81 1.54 23.78 -22.59
C GLU A 81 3.01 23.37 -22.50
N ALA A 82 3.92 24.16 -23.07
CA ALA A 82 5.35 23.93 -22.96
C ALA A 82 5.84 24.01 -21.49
N TYR A 83 5.33 24.99 -20.73
CA TYR A 83 5.64 25.13 -19.31
C TYR A 83 5.19 23.91 -18.50
N TRP A 84 3.92 23.50 -18.64
CA TRP A 84 3.36 22.37 -17.91
C TRP A 84 4.01 21.05 -18.31
N THR A 85 4.29 20.85 -19.59
CA THR A 85 5.02 19.66 -20.09
C THR A 85 6.38 19.55 -19.42
N ARG A 86 7.17 20.64 -19.43
CA ARG A 86 8.49 20.67 -18.79
C ARG A 86 8.40 20.48 -17.29
N ARG A 87 7.40 21.07 -16.63
CA ARG A 87 7.19 20.93 -15.19
C ARG A 87 6.87 19.49 -14.80
N ILE A 88 5.98 18.84 -15.54
CA ILE A 88 5.59 17.43 -15.33
C ILE A 88 6.79 16.52 -15.57
N GLU A 89 7.56 16.75 -16.63
CA GLU A 89 8.77 15.98 -16.90
C GLU A 89 9.82 16.15 -15.79
N ASN A 90 10.02 17.37 -15.28
CA ASN A 90 10.91 17.62 -14.15
C ASN A 90 10.45 16.88 -12.89
N LEU A 91 9.15 16.83 -12.61
CA LEU A 91 8.59 16.08 -11.48
C LEU A 91 8.82 14.59 -11.64
N LYS A 92 8.53 14.04 -12.82
CA LYS A 92 8.75 12.62 -13.12
C LYS A 92 10.22 12.25 -12.92
N ARG A 93 11.15 13.02 -13.50
CA ARG A 93 12.59 12.79 -13.32
C ARG A 93 13.04 12.86 -11.86
N ALA A 94 12.52 13.81 -11.09
CA ALA A 94 12.85 13.92 -9.66
C ALA A 94 12.34 12.71 -8.87
N HIS A 95 11.11 12.27 -9.15
CA HIS A 95 10.50 11.09 -8.55
C HIS A 95 11.27 9.82 -8.92
N ASP A 96 11.59 9.63 -10.20
CA ASP A 96 12.32 8.46 -10.67
C ASP A 96 13.72 8.40 -10.06
N LYS A 97 14.39 9.55 -9.90
CA LYS A 97 15.67 9.64 -9.19
C LYS A 97 15.53 9.23 -7.71
N ALA A 98 14.47 9.64 -7.03
CA ALA A 98 14.23 9.26 -5.64
C ALA A 98 13.97 7.75 -5.50
N ILE A 99 13.16 7.18 -6.39
CA ILE A 99 12.92 5.73 -6.42
C ILE A 99 14.21 4.96 -6.71
N ALA A 100 14.99 5.38 -7.71
CA ALA A 100 16.25 4.71 -8.06
C ALA A 100 17.25 4.72 -6.90
N GLY A 101 17.37 5.85 -6.20
CA GLY A 101 18.21 5.95 -5.00
C GLY A 101 17.75 5.00 -3.89
N MET A 102 16.44 4.99 -3.60
CA MET A 102 15.85 4.08 -2.61
C MET A 102 16.08 2.61 -2.96
N GLN A 103 15.86 2.22 -4.21
CA GLN A 103 16.06 0.83 -4.67
C GLN A 103 17.54 0.41 -4.58
N THR A 104 18.46 1.34 -4.85
CA THR A 104 19.89 1.08 -4.75
C THR A 104 20.30 0.81 -3.31
N GLU A 105 19.88 1.65 -2.36
CA GLU A 105 20.18 1.42 -0.94
C GLU A 105 19.51 0.16 -0.40
N TYR A 106 18.28 -0.14 -0.84
CA TYR A 106 17.62 -1.39 -0.50
C TYR A 106 18.42 -2.61 -1.01
N GLN A 107 18.83 -2.62 -2.27
CA GLN A 107 19.59 -3.74 -2.82
C GLN A 107 20.95 -3.88 -2.14
N LYS A 108 21.61 -2.77 -1.83
CA LYS A 108 22.89 -2.75 -1.12
C LYS A 108 22.76 -3.35 0.26
N THR A 109 21.77 -2.93 1.05
CA THR A 109 21.53 -3.48 2.39
C THR A 109 21.19 -4.97 2.38
N LEU A 110 20.43 -5.43 1.38
CA LEU A 110 20.19 -6.87 1.20
C LEU A 110 21.49 -7.64 0.91
N ASN A 111 22.34 -7.11 0.03
CA ASN A 111 23.61 -7.75 -0.30
C ASN A 111 24.53 -7.82 0.92
N GLU A 112 24.68 -6.71 1.65
CA GLU A 112 25.48 -6.65 2.88
C GLU A 112 24.97 -7.63 3.95
N ALA A 113 23.64 -7.69 4.16
CA ALA A 113 23.04 -8.64 5.10
C ALA A 113 23.30 -10.09 4.69
N ASN A 114 23.19 -10.40 3.40
CA ASN A 114 23.42 -11.74 2.87
C ASN A 114 24.90 -12.15 2.95
N GLU A 115 25.83 -11.23 2.72
CA GLU A 115 27.26 -11.44 2.93
C GLU A 115 27.60 -11.71 4.39
N LEU A 116 27.03 -10.94 5.32
CA LEU A 116 27.20 -11.17 6.77
C LEU A 116 26.66 -12.54 7.19
N TYR A 117 25.49 -12.92 6.67
CA TYR A 117 24.92 -14.24 6.92
C TYR A 117 25.83 -15.36 6.37
N SER A 118 26.33 -15.19 5.16
CA SER A 118 27.23 -16.17 4.53
C SER A 118 28.53 -16.32 5.32
N ARG A 119 29.15 -15.21 5.75
CA ARG A 119 30.34 -15.22 6.62
C ARG A 119 30.08 -15.92 7.94
N ALA A 120 28.93 -15.66 8.58
CA ALA A 120 28.57 -16.32 9.83
C ALA A 120 28.34 -17.84 9.65
N GLN A 121 27.82 -18.26 8.49
CA GLN A 121 27.75 -19.67 8.13
C GLN A 121 29.14 -20.25 7.89
N ASP A 122 30.02 -19.55 7.19
CA ASP A 122 31.40 -19.99 6.96
C ASP A 122 32.16 -20.14 8.28
N GLU A 123 32.01 -19.21 9.23
CA GLU A 123 32.57 -19.33 10.58
C GLU A 123 32.02 -20.54 11.35
N LYS A 124 30.75 -20.90 11.12
CA LYS A 124 30.11 -22.10 11.68
C LYS A 124 30.58 -23.38 10.98
N ILE A 125 30.91 -23.32 9.69
CA ILE A 125 31.36 -24.45 8.86
C ILE A 125 32.87 -24.67 8.98
N SER A 126 33.67 -23.64 9.30
CA SER A 126 35.13 -23.68 9.47
C SER A 126 35.59 -24.41 10.76
N GLY A 127 34.84 -25.43 11.18
CA GLY A 127 35.33 -26.47 12.09
C GLY A 127 35.26 -26.15 13.59
N ARG A 128 34.66 -25.03 14.02
CA ARG A 128 34.34 -24.88 15.45
C ARG A 128 33.07 -25.68 15.76
N MET A 129 33.27 -26.90 16.27
CA MET A 129 32.20 -27.66 16.92
C MET A 129 31.47 -26.75 17.91
N PRO A 130 30.12 -26.82 18.00
CA PRO A 130 29.38 -26.04 18.98
C PRO A 130 29.98 -26.25 20.37
N PRO A 131 30.07 -25.19 21.19
CA PRO A 131 30.62 -25.35 22.53
C PRO A 131 29.78 -26.38 23.30
N CYS A 132 30.48 -27.24 24.04
CA CYS A 132 29.89 -28.24 24.95
C CYS A 132 29.15 -29.41 24.28
N GLU A 133 29.48 -29.79 23.04
CA GLU A 133 28.88 -30.98 22.40
C GLU A 133 29.20 -32.29 23.15
N ASP A 134 30.38 -32.41 23.74
CA ASP A 134 30.76 -33.61 24.50
C ASP A 134 29.91 -33.77 25.77
N GLU A 135 29.74 -32.70 26.54
CA GLU A 135 28.89 -32.71 27.73
C GLU A 135 27.41 -32.92 27.37
N LYS A 136 26.95 -32.36 26.24
CA LYS A 136 25.60 -32.60 25.72
C LYS A 136 25.38 -34.07 25.38
N ALA A 137 26.34 -34.73 24.73
CA ALA A 137 26.27 -36.16 24.44
C ALA A 137 26.14 -37.00 25.72
N LYS A 138 26.87 -36.64 26.79
CA LYS A 138 26.75 -37.29 28.10
C LYS A 138 25.36 -37.12 28.72
N VAL A 139 24.76 -35.93 28.63
CA VAL A 139 23.39 -35.67 29.14
C VAL A 139 22.37 -36.53 28.40
N ILE A 140 22.43 -36.55 27.07
CA ILE A 140 21.54 -37.36 26.23
C ILE A 140 21.70 -38.85 26.58
N HIS A 141 22.95 -39.31 26.69
CA HIS A 141 23.24 -40.69 27.07
C HIS A 141 22.65 -41.04 28.43
N CYS A 142 22.86 -40.21 29.46
CA CYS A 142 22.36 -40.47 30.80
C CYS A 142 20.82 -40.61 30.83
N TYR A 143 20.09 -39.73 30.15
CA TYR A 143 18.63 -39.84 30.09
C TYR A 143 18.16 -41.05 29.29
N SER A 144 18.87 -41.44 28.24
CA SER A 144 18.56 -42.65 27.48
C SER A 144 18.71 -43.93 28.30
N VAL A 145 19.67 -43.95 29.22
CA VAL A 145 19.95 -45.10 30.12
C VAL A 145 19.06 -45.08 31.36
N ASN A 146 18.56 -43.92 31.78
CA ASN A 146 17.76 -43.73 33.00
C ASN A 146 16.34 -43.20 32.72
N PRO A 147 15.50 -43.93 31.97
CA PRO A 147 14.14 -43.49 31.67
C PRO A 147 13.32 -43.34 32.96
N GLY A 148 12.63 -42.20 33.10
CA GLY A 148 11.81 -41.89 34.27
C GLY A 148 12.58 -41.61 35.56
N ARG A 149 13.92 -41.63 35.54
CA ARG A 149 14.78 -41.39 36.71
C ARG A 149 15.71 -40.20 36.48
N SER A 150 15.15 -39.06 36.07
CA SER A 150 15.92 -37.87 35.67
C SER A 150 16.89 -37.34 36.72
N LEU A 151 16.59 -37.52 38.01
CA LEU A 151 17.47 -37.09 39.10
C LEU A 151 18.83 -37.81 39.12
N MET A 152 18.94 -39.02 38.54
CA MET A 152 20.22 -39.73 38.40
C MET A 152 21.19 -39.01 37.48
N CYS A 153 20.70 -38.12 36.61
CA CYS A 153 21.51 -37.37 35.66
C CYS A 153 21.90 -35.98 36.15
N ALA A 154 21.59 -35.62 37.40
CA ALA A 154 21.82 -34.27 37.94
C ALA A 154 23.29 -33.82 37.83
N THR A 155 24.25 -34.70 38.13
CA THR A 155 25.68 -34.38 38.03
C THR A 155 26.09 -34.08 36.58
N VAL A 156 25.65 -34.91 35.63
CA VAL A 156 25.97 -34.76 34.20
C VAL A 156 25.34 -33.49 33.61
N VAL A 157 24.13 -33.15 34.05
CA VAL A 157 23.44 -31.91 33.66
C VAL A 157 24.16 -30.67 34.22
N ASN A 158 24.68 -30.75 35.46
CA ASN A 158 25.45 -29.66 36.05
C ASN A 158 26.78 -29.43 35.30
N GLU A 159 27.49 -30.49 34.91
CA GLU A 159 28.71 -30.38 34.10
C GLU A 159 28.44 -29.69 32.75
N PHE A 160 27.35 -30.08 32.08
CA PHE A 160 26.90 -29.41 30.86
C PHE A 160 26.60 -27.93 31.09
N ARG A 161 25.87 -27.61 32.17
CA ARG A 161 25.57 -26.22 32.55
C ARG A 161 26.84 -25.42 32.80
N ASP A 162 27.83 -25.98 33.49
CA ASP A 162 29.10 -25.31 33.79
C ASP A 162 29.91 -25.04 32.52
N CYS A 163 29.90 -25.98 31.57
CA CYS A 163 30.48 -25.76 30.25
C CYS A 163 29.80 -24.60 29.50
N VAL A 164 28.46 -24.57 29.47
CA VAL A 164 27.69 -23.51 28.81
C VAL A 164 27.98 -22.15 29.45
N CYS A 165 28.01 -22.08 30.78
CA CYS A 165 28.34 -20.87 31.52
C CYS A 165 29.74 -20.35 31.19
N ARG A 166 30.77 -21.21 31.18
CA ARG A 166 32.15 -20.82 30.85
C ARG A 166 32.25 -20.28 29.42
N ASN A 167 31.65 -20.95 28.44
CA ASN A 167 31.71 -20.51 27.04
C ASN A 167 30.95 -19.20 26.81
N ARG A 168 29.82 -19.00 27.46
CA ARG A 168 29.07 -17.72 27.38
C ARG A 168 29.86 -16.54 27.95
N LEU A 169 30.61 -16.77 29.04
CA LEU A 169 31.46 -15.72 29.63
C LEU A 169 32.69 -15.43 28.76
N ALA A 170 33.26 -16.46 28.13
CA ALA A 170 34.39 -16.32 27.22
C ALA A 170 34.02 -15.46 25.99
N THR A 171 32.87 -15.70 25.36
CA THR A 171 32.44 -14.93 24.17
C THR A 171 32.15 -13.47 24.47
N VAL A 172 31.58 -13.15 25.64
CA VAL A 172 31.32 -11.76 26.05
C VAL A 172 32.63 -11.01 26.32
N SER A 173 33.63 -11.70 26.88
CA SER A 173 34.92 -11.10 27.24
C SER A 173 35.80 -10.79 26.02
N THR A 174 35.68 -11.53 24.91
CA THR A 174 36.40 -11.25 23.66
C THR A 174 35.78 -10.13 22.81
N MET A 175 34.58 -9.67 23.14
CA MET A 175 33.86 -8.60 22.43
C MET A 175 33.98 -7.22 23.09
N SER A 176 34.66 -7.11 24.25
CA SER A 176 34.94 -5.85 24.97
C SER A 176 36.38 -5.41 24.73
#